data_AF-A0A7S2Z321-F1
#
_entry.id   AF-A0A7S2Z321-F1
#
_cell.length_a   1.000
_cell.length_b   1.000
_cell.length_c   1.000
_cell.angle_alpha   90.00
_cell.angle_beta   90.00
_cell.angle_gamma   90.00
#
_symmetry.space_group_name_H-M   'P 1'
#
loop_
_entity.id
_entity.type
_entity.pdbx_description
1 polymer ?
#
loop_
_entity_poly.entity_id
_entity_poly.type
_entity_poly.pdbx_seq_one_letter_code
_entity_poly.pdbx_strand_id
1 'polypeptide(L)'
;RVMAKSKKKSKKTDAGLMQRQWKRLRYWLRRLAIWGTAFVVLSVLLYAVVNPPFTWTMVGEKRRLGSIDRQWVPIEEVAPVMRRSVVAAEDANFCLHWGFDMRAIRSAIEEGAGRGASTLSQQTVKNVYF
;
A
#
# COMPACT_ATOMS: atom_id res chain seq x y z
N ARG A 1 60.38 13.08 37.89
CA ARG A 1 60.23 12.32 36.62
C ARG A 1 59.27 11.16 36.84
N VAL A 2 57.95 11.34 36.68
CA VAL A 2 57.01 10.22 36.49
C VAL A 2 55.90 10.68 35.54
N MET A 3 56.07 10.43 34.24
CA MET A 3 54.96 10.46 33.28
C MET A 3 54.23 9.12 33.40
N ALA A 4 52.99 9.13 33.89
CA ALA A 4 52.13 7.95 33.89
C ALA A 4 51.32 7.86 32.59
N LYS A 5 51.48 6.74 31.89
CA LYS A 5 50.87 6.40 30.60
C LYS A 5 49.35 6.16 30.69
N SER A 6 48.65 6.68 29.68
CA SER A 6 47.61 6.01 28.86
C SER A 6 46.34 5.46 29.53
N LYS A 7 45.23 6.20 29.38
CA LYS A 7 43.85 5.67 29.34
C LYS A 7 43.28 5.78 27.92
N LYS A 8 43.55 4.80 27.06
CA LYS A 8 42.97 4.69 25.69
C LYS A 8 42.15 3.41 25.47
N LYS A 9 41.60 2.81 26.54
CA LYS A 9 40.85 1.52 26.49
C LYS A 9 39.32 1.66 26.36
N SER A 10 38.71 2.81 26.68
CA SER A 10 37.23 2.94 26.72
C SER A 10 36.56 2.96 25.33
N LYS A 11 37.17 3.60 24.33
CA LYS A 11 36.55 3.82 23.00
C LYS A 11 36.29 2.54 22.18
N LYS A 12 36.98 1.42 22.47
CA LYS A 12 36.78 0.15 21.73
C LYS A 12 35.51 -0.60 22.18
N THR A 13 35.10 -0.44 23.43
CA THR A 13 33.91 -1.09 24.01
C THR A 13 32.61 -0.47 23.52
N ASP A 14 32.53 0.87 23.47
CA ASP A 14 31.33 1.60 23.03
C ASP A 14 31.07 1.40 21.53
N ALA A 15 32.13 1.37 20.71
CA ALA A 15 32.03 1.07 19.28
C ALA A 15 31.48 -0.34 19.02
N GLY A 16 31.87 -1.33 19.83
CA GLY A 16 31.36 -2.70 19.74
C GLY A 16 29.90 -2.85 20.18
N LEU A 17 29.49 -2.10 21.21
CA LEU A 17 28.10 -2.10 21.70
C LEU A 17 27.16 -1.43 20.68
N MET A 18 27.59 -0.29 20.12
CA MET A 18 26.85 0.44 19.08
C MET A 18 26.74 -0.39 17.80
N GLN A 19 27.81 -1.06 17.35
CA GLN A 19 27.74 -2.00 16.22
C GLN A 19 26.78 -3.18 16.46
N ARG A 20 26.73 -3.72 17.69
CA ARG A 20 25.78 -4.79 18.06
C ARG A 20 24.33 -4.29 18.05
N GLN A 21 24.07 -3.10 18.59
CA GLN A 21 22.75 -2.48 18.57
C GLN A 21 22.29 -2.18 17.14
N TRP A 22 23.17 -1.66 16.26
CA TRP A 22 22.87 -1.44 14.85
C TRP A 22 22.58 -2.74 14.09
N LYS A 23 23.36 -3.81 14.32
CA LYS A 23 23.09 -5.13 13.74
C LYS A 23 21.74 -5.69 14.21
N ARG A 24 21.40 -5.50 15.49
CA ARG A 24 20.11 -5.92 16.06
C ARG A 24 18.94 -5.12 15.48
N LEU A 25 19.09 -3.80 15.37
CA LEU A 25 18.09 -2.92 14.75
C LEU A 25 17.86 -3.30 13.29
N ARG A 26 18.92 -3.45 12.48
CA ARG A 26 18.82 -3.89 11.09
C ARG A 26 18.16 -5.26 10.96
N TYR A 27 18.47 -6.18 11.86
CA TYR A 27 17.82 -7.50 11.90
C TYR A 27 16.30 -7.38 12.14
N TRP A 28 15.89 -6.59 13.12
CA TRP A 28 14.47 -6.38 13.41
C TRP A 28 13.75 -5.60 12.31
N LEU A 29 14.35 -4.56 11.75
CA LEU A 29 13.79 -3.81 10.62
C LEU A 29 13.60 -4.72 9.40
N ARG A 30 14.60 -5.54 9.06
CA ARG A 30 14.48 -6.52 7.98
C ARG A 30 13.37 -7.54 8.28
N ARG A 31 13.30 -8.04 9.51
CA ARG A 31 12.28 -9.00 9.92
C ARG A 31 10.88 -8.38 9.81
N LEU A 32 10.70 -7.16 10.30
CA LEU A 32 9.44 -6.41 10.17
C LEU A 32 9.07 -6.15 8.71
N ALA A 33 10.02 -5.77 7.86
CA ALA A 33 9.78 -5.59 6.43
C ALA A 33 9.32 -6.90 5.76
N ILE A 34 9.97 -8.02 6.07
CA ILE A 34 9.58 -9.34 5.55
C ILE A 34 8.18 -9.73 6.03
N TRP A 35 7.91 -9.64 7.33
CA TRP A 35 6.59 -9.99 7.87
C TRP A 35 5.49 -9.06 7.39
N GLY A 36 5.77 -7.76 7.26
CA GLY A 36 4.83 -6.79 6.70
C GLY A 36 4.52 -7.08 5.23
N THR A 37 5.54 -7.37 4.43
CA THR A 37 5.35 -7.75 3.02
C THR A 37 4.55 -9.05 2.91
N ALA A 38 4.90 -10.07 3.69
CA ALA A 38 4.18 -11.34 3.71
C ALA A 38 2.71 -11.14 4.14
N PHE A 39 2.45 -10.31 5.14
CA PHE A 39 1.10 -9.99 5.58
C PHE A 39 0.27 -9.33 4.48
N VAL A 40 0.84 -8.35 3.76
CA VAL A 40 0.16 -7.69 2.63
C VAL A 40 -0.12 -8.67 1.50
N VAL A 41 0.86 -9.50 1.12
CA VAL A 41 0.67 -10.50 0.04
C VAL A 41 -0.40 -11.52 0.44
N LEU A 42 -0.35 -12.03 1.67
CA LEU A 42 -1.34 -12.97 2.18
C LEU A 42 -2.75 -12.36 2.23
N SER A 43 -2.88 -11.09 2.63
CA SER A 43 -4.18 -10.42 2.65
C SER A 43 -4.74 -10.18 1.25
N VAL A 44 -3.90 -9.83 0.27
CA VAL A 44 -4.29 -9.72 -1.14
C VAL A 44 -4.75 -11.07 -1.68
N LEU A 45 -4.00 -12.15 -1.43
CA LEU A 45 -4.38 -13.50 -1.86
C LEU A 45 -5.68 -13.98 -1.20
N LEU A 46 -5.88 -13.66 0.08
CA LEU A 46 -7.12 -13.94 0.78
C LEU A 46 -8.30 -13.23 0.11
N TYR A 47 -8.17 -11.92 -0.15
CA TYR A 47 -9.25 -11.12 -0.74
C TYR A 47 -9.44 -11.32 -2.25
N ALA A 48 -8.48 -11.93 -2.93
CA ALA A 48 -8.66 -12.39 -4.31
C ALA A 48 -9.64 -13.57 -4.42
N VAL A 49 -9.83 -14.34 -3.33
CA VAL A 49 -10.70 -15.52 -3.32
C VAL A 49 -11.94 -15.31 -2.45
N VAL A 50 -11.78 -14.59 -1.34
CA VAL A 50 -12.85 -14.32 -0.37
C VAL A 50 -13.16 -12.84 -0.40
N ASN A 51 -14.37 -12.51 -0.81
CA ASN A 51 -14.80 -11.12 -0.84
C ASN A 51 -14.72 -10.49 0.57
N PRO A 52 -14.15 -9.27 0.72
CA PRO A 52 -13.95 -8.66 2.03
C PRO A 52 -15.31 -8.39 2.69
N PRO A 53 -15.60 -8.95 3.88
CA PRO A 53 -16.92 -8.83 4.49
C PRO A 53 -17.22 -7.40 4.97
N PHE A 54 -16.20 -6.67 5.40
CA PHE A 54 -16.27 -5.26 5.80
C PHE A 54 -14.98 -4.53 5.38
N THR A 55 -15.09 -3.25 5.06
CA THR A 55 -13.95 -2.35 4.84
C THR A 55 -14.18 -1.01 5.55
N TRP A 56 -13.12 -0.22 5.75
CA TRP A 56 -13.25 1.10 6.37
C TRP A 56 -14.17 2.02 5.59
N THR A 57 -14.07 1.98 4.27
CA THR A 57 -14.98 2.70 3.36
C THR A 57 -16.44 2.26 3.56
N MET A 58 -16.73 0.96 3.68
CA MET A 58 -18.10 0.48 3.98
C MET A 58 -18.61 0.98 5.34
N VAL A 59 -17.75 1.03 6.36
CA VAL A 59 -18.14 1.56 7.67
C VAL A 59 -18.44 3.06 7.60
N GLY A 60 -17.61 3.82 6.89
CA GLY A 60 -17.79 5.25 6.67
C GLY A 60 -19.10 5.55 5.94
N GLU A 61 -19.34 4.86 4.83
CA GLU A 61 -20.57 5.01 4.04
C GLU A 61 -21.82 4.58 4.82
N LYS A 62 -21.73 3.55 5.67
CA LYS A 62 -22.87 3.11 6.49
C LYS A 62 -23.23 4.15 7.53
N ARG A 63 -22.24 4.83 8.12
CA ARG A 63 -22.48 5.95 9.04
C ARG A 63 -23.08 7.15 8.32
N ARG A 64 -22.68 7.41 7.07
CA ARG A 64 -23.16 8.55 6.27
C ARG A 64 -24.59 8.35 5.76
N LEU A 65 -24.91 7.14 5.28
CA LEU A 65 -26.17 6.80 4.61
C LEU A 65 -27.18 6.11 5.54
N GLY A 66 -26.77 5.73 6.76
CA GLY A 66 -27.57 4.97 7.72
C GLY A 66 -27.57 3.46 7.45
N SER A 67 -27.67 3.06 6.19
CA SER A 67 -27.53 1.68 5.74
C SER A 67 -26.78 1.61 4.41
N ILE A 68 -26.21 0.43 4.12
CA ILE A 68 -25.66 0.10 2.80
C ILE A 68 -26.32 -1.19 2.37
N ASP A 69 -26.92 -1.19 1.18
CA ASP A 69 -27.24 -2.42 0.46
C ASP A 69 -26.06 -2.78 -0.44
N ARG A 70 -25.57 -4.01 -0.30
CA ARG A 70 -24.40 -4.49 -1.06
C ARG A 70 -24.55 -5.97 -1.35
N GLN A 71 -24.41 -6.30 -2.62
CA GLN A 71 -24.36 -7.66 -3.12
C GLN A 71 -23.10 -7.86 -3.95
N TRP A 72 -22.40 -8.97 -3.70
CA TRP A 72 -21.29 -9.38 -4.55
C TRP A 72 -21.84 -10.12 -5.75
N VAL A 73 -21.42 -9.69 -6.94
CA VAL A 73 -21.87 -10.26 -8.20
C VAL A 73 -20.63 -10.68 -9.00
N PRO A 74 -20.59 -11.92 -9.53
CA PRO A 74 -19.54 -12.34 -10.45
C PRO A 74 -19.46 -11.42 -11.67
N ILE A 75 -18.25 -11.14 -12.16
CA ILE A 75 -18.05 -10.18 -13.26
C ILE A 75 -18.70 -10.64 -14.58
N GLU A 76 -18.93 -11.94 -14.72
CA GLU A 76 -19.60 -12.60 -15.84
C GLU A 76 -21.10 -12.28 -15.88
N GLU A 77 -21.72 -12.07 -14.71
CA GLU A 77 -23.14 -11.68 -14.58
C GLU A 77 -23.35 -10.18 -14.80
N VAL A 78 -22.28 -9.38 -14.77
CA VAL A 78 -22.34 -7.95 -15.07
C VAL A 78 -22.40 -7.72 -16.58
N ALA A 79 -23.45 -7.03 -17.02
CA ALA A 79 -23.67 -6.66 -18.41
C ALA A 79 -22.38 -6.08 -19.05
N PRO A 80 -21.93 -6.58 -20.22
CA PRO A 80 -20.69 -6.12 -20.84
C PRO A 80 -20.64 -4.61 -21.10
N VAL A 81 -21.79 -4.00 -21.41
CA VAL A 81 -21.92 -2.55 -21.56
C VAL A 81 -21.60 -1.81 -20.26
N MET A 82 -22.11 -2.29 -19.11
CA MET A 82 -21.83 -1.66 -17.82
C MET A 82 -20.34 -1.70 -17.49
N ARG A 83 -19.67 -2.84 -17.74
CA ARG A 83 -18.22 -2.99 -17.55
C ARG A 83 -17.43 -1.97 -18.39
N ARG A 84 -17.80 -1.83 -19.68
CA ARG A 84 -17.16 -0.86 -20.58
C ARG A 84 -17.42 0.59 -20.17
N SER A 85 -18.64 0.90 -19.73
CA SER A 85 -18.98 2.25 -19.27
C SER A 85 -18.16 2.67 -18.06
N VAL A 86 -18.00 1.78 -17.07
CA VAL A 86 -17.18 2.06 -15.87
C VAL A 86 -15.71 2.25 -16.25
N VAL A 87 -15.14 1.36 -17.07
CA VAL A 87 -13.76 1.49 -17.53
C VAL A 87 -13.58 2.79 -18.31
N ALA A 88 -14.47 3.12 -19.25
CA ALA A 88 -14.37 4.36 -20.03
C ALA A 88 -14.49 5.64 -19.17
N ALA A 89 -15.32 5.61 -18.12
CA ALA A 89 -15.55 6.76 -17.25
C ALA A 89 -14.43 6.97 -16.21
N GLU A 90 -13.94 5.89 -15.61
CA GLU A 90 -13.00 5.95 -14.47
C GLU A 90 -11.55 5.74 -14.89
N ASP A 91 -11.29 4.90 -15.90
CA ASP A 91 -9.95 4.44 -16.25
C ASP A 91 -9.89 3.91 -17.69
N ALA A 92 -9.93 4.82 -18.67
CA ALA A 92 -10.05 4.45 -20.09
C ALA A 92 -8.88 3.59 -20.60
N ASN A 93 -7.73 3.62 -19.93
CA ASN A 93 -6.54 2.85 -20.27
C ASN A 93 -6.33 1.63 -19.37
N PHE A 94 -7.36 1.19 -18.62
CA PHE A 94 -7.24 0.13 -17.61
C PHE A 94 -6.49 -1.12 -18.11
N CYS A 95 -6.79 -1.58 -19.33
CA CYS A 95 -6.19 -2.77 -19.93
C CYS A 95 -4.76 -2.55 -20.47
N LEU A 96 -4.28 -1.32 -20.53
CA LEU A 96 -3.01 -0.93 -21.12
C LEU A 96 -1.92 -0.65 -20.07
N HIS A 97 -2.26 -0.77 -18.78
CA HIS A 97 -1.35 -0.48 -17.69
C HIS A 97 -1.39 -1.52 -16.58
N TRP A 98 -0.37 -1.49 -15.71
CA TRP A 98 -0.20 -2.43 -14.59
C TRP A 98 -0.56 -1.81 -13.23
N GLY A 99 -1.60 -0.96 -13.23
CA GLY A 99 -2.14 -0.30 -12.02
C GLY A 99 -1.78 1.17 -11.86
N PHE A 100 -0.87 1.70 -12.69
CA PHE A 100 -0.56 3.12 -12.76
C PHE A 100 -0.58 3.58 -14.22
N ASP A 101 -1.50 4.48 -14.56
CA ASP A 101 -1.49 5.13 -15.87
C ASP A 101 -0.46 6.26 -15.89
N MET A 102 0.76 5.94 -16.32
CA MET A 102 1.83 6.93 -16.43
C MET A 102 1.54 8.04 -17.43
N ARG A 103 0.67 7.81 -18.43
CA ARG A 103 0.28 8.84 -19.40
C ARG A 103 -0.72 9.80 -18.75
N ALA A 104 -1.74 9.29 -18.09
CA ALA A 104 -2.72 10.10 -17.36
C ALA A 104 -2.06 10.91 -16.23
N ILE A 105 -1.13 10.31 -15.47
CA ILE A 105 -0.39 11.01 -14.42
C ILE A 105 0.40 12.20 -14.97
N ARG A 106 1.12 12.02 -16.09
CA ARG A 106 1.87 13.11 -16.72
C ARG A 106 0.96 14.22 -17.23
N SER A 107 -0.10 13.87 -17.94
CA SER A 107 -1.10 14.82 -18.43
C SER A 107 -1.76 15.59 -17.29
N ALA A 108 -2.13 14.92 -16.20
CA ALA A 108 -2.69 15.57 -15.02
C ALA A 108 -1.71 16.56 -14.39
N ILE A 109 -0.42 16.23 -14.30
CA ILE A 109 0.61 17.15 -13.79
C ILE A 109 0.76 18.37 -14.71
N GLU A 110 0.80 18.16 -16.03
CA GLU A 110 0.91 19.22 -17.03
C GLU A 110 -0.29 20.17 -17.02
N GLU A 111 -1.49 19.65 -16.77
CA GLU A 111 -2.75 20.41 -16.67
C GLU A 111 -2.99 21.02 -15.27
N GLY A 112 -2.02 20.96 -14.36
CA GLY A 112 -2.12 21.59 -13.03
C GLY A 112 -2.91 20.77 -11.99
N ALA A 113 -2.87 19.44 -12.10
CA ALA A 113 -3.52 18.46 -11.22
C ALA A 113 -5.05 18.60 -11.10
N GLY A 114 -5.70 19.32 -12.02
CA GLY A 114 -7.16 19.50 -12.04
C GLY A 114 -7.93 18.25 -12.50
N ARG A 115 -7.28 17.32 -13.20
CA ARG A 115 -7.85 16.03 -13.60
C ARG A 115 -7.38 14.90 -12.69
N GLY A 116 -8.31 14.01 -12.36
CA GLY A 116 -7.99 12.76 -11.66
C GLY A 116 -7.20 11.80 -12.57
N ALA A 117 -6.11 11.24 -12.05
CA ALA A 117 -5.31 10.21 -12.71
C ALA A 117 -5.31 8.88 -11.93
N SER A 118 -6.31 8.68 -11.06
CA SER A 118 -6.40 7.47 -10.24
C SER A 118 -6.96 6.31 -11.06
N THR A 119 -6.27 5.18 -11.05
CA THR A 119 -6.72 3.96 -11.76
C THR A 119 -7.74 3.17 -10.95
N LEU A 120 -8.52 2.30 -11.60
CA LEU A 120 -9.43 1.38 -10.91
C LEU A 120 -8.70 0.49 -9.89
N SER A 121 -7.44 0.11 -10.17
CA SER A 121 -6.60 -0.65 -9.23
C SER A 121 -6.28 0.17 -7.96
N GLN A 122 -5.94 1.44 -8.10
CA GLN A 122 -5.69 2.32 -6.95
C GLN A 122 -6.96 2.58 -6.15
N GLN A 123 -8.09 2.80 -6.82
CA GLN A 123 -9.39 2.94 -6.18
C GLN A 123 -9.79 1.67 -5.41
N THR A 124 -9.50 0.49 -5.97
CA THR A 124 -9.72 -0.80 -5.27
C THR A 124 -8.88 -0.90 -4.01
N VAL A 125 -7.58 -0.59 -4.10
CA VAL A 125 -6.69 -0.58 -2.92
C VAL A 125 -7.19 0.39 -1.86
N LYS A 126 -7.60 1.60 -2.27
CA LYS A 126 -8.21 2.59 -1.38
C LYS A 126 -9.43 2.02 -0.66
N ASN A 127 -10.41 1.50 -1.39
CA ASN A 127 -11.69 1.10 -0.81
C ASN A 127 -11.60 -0.19 0.04
N VAL A 128 -10.60 -1.04 -0.21
CA VAL A 128 -10.41 -2.31 0.51
C VAL A 128 -9.56 -2.13 1.76
N TYR A 129 -8.49 -1.33 1.69
CA TYR A 129 -7.49 -1.25 2.77
C TYR A 129 -7.50 0.07 3.55
N PHE A 130 -8.09 1.14 2.99
CA PHE A 130 -8.09 2.48 3.57
C PHE A 130 -9.52 3.02 3.78
#